data_AF-A0A972I7V0-F1
#
_entry.id   AF-A0A972I7V0-F1
#
_cell.length_a   1.000
_cell.length_b   1.000
_cell.length_c   1.000
_cell.angle_alpha   90.00
_cell.angle_beta   90.00
_cell.angle_gamma   90.00
#
_symmetry.space_group_name_H-M   'P 1'
#
loop_
_entity.id
_entity.type
_entity.pdbx_description
1 polymer ?
#
loop_
_entity_poly.entity_id
_entity_poly.type
_entity_poly.pdbx_seq_one_letter_code
_entity_poly.pdbx_strand_id
1 'polypeptide(L)'
;MSENLYPVLDGHADTLVRISEEGGSLGGDSPHLHLDLPRLKAAGVTLQVLAICAGNRRQPYTWAKGIIEGWRREYTESQGKVIWIRSAADFKTWAAGGKVGVLLALEGLEPLEGEPDRLEEFFALGIRMLSLTWDGANPFACGVGVPVDSGLTPLGRTIIRMAEDLGMFLDLSHLGRESFKDVMAVVRGPVCVSHANVMPSITTGGI
;
A
#
# COMPACT_ATOMS: atom_id res chain seq x y z
N MET A 1 13.94 -26.57 17.94
CA MET A 1 14.22 -26.79 16.51
C MET A 1 13.60 -25.60 15.80
N SER A 2 14.40 -24.67 15.27
CA SER A 2 13.86 -23.59 14.45
C SER A 2 13.42 -24.21 13.13
N GLU A 3 12.11 -24.32 12.92
CA GLU A 3 11.60 -24.60 11.58
C GLU A 3 12.18 -23.54 10.63
N ASN A 4 12.79 -23.97 9.52
CA ASN A 4 13.24 -23.06 8.47
C ASN A 4 11.98 -22.46 7.82
N LEU A 5 11.41 -21.43 8.45
CA LEU A 5 10.38 -20.62 7.84
C LEU A 5 11.02 -19.89 6.65
N TYR A 6 10.45 -20.10 5.47
CA TYR A 6 10.77 -19.27 4.32
C TYR A 6 10.43 -17.80 4.65
N PRO A 7 11.20 -16.83 4.15
CA PRO A 7 10.91 -15.43 4.39
C PRO A 7 9.50 -15.09 3.87
N VAL A 8 8.64 -14.62 4.77
CA VAL A 8 7.30 -14.15 4.40
C VAL A 8 7.39 -12.67 4.05
N LEU A 9 6.80 -12.30 2.91
CA LEU A 9 6.58 -10.91 2.51
C LEU A 9 5.07 -10.71 2.54
N ASP A 10 4.61 -9.83 3.43
CA ASP A 10 3.19 -9.51 3.52
C ASP A 10 2.87 -8.25 2.71
N GLY A 11 1.86 -8.38 1.84
CA GLY A 11 1.51 -7.40 0.83
C GLY A 11 0.70 -6.23 1.36
N HIS A 12 0.06 -6.35 2.53
CA HIS A 12 -0.85 -5.32 3.04
C HIS A 12 -1.10 -5.42 4.55
N ALA A 13 -0.96 -4.31 5.27
CA ALA A 13 -1.52 -4.17 6.61
C ALA A 13 -1.80 -2.71 6.98
N ASP A 14 -2.89 -2.46 7.70
CA ASP A 14 -3.34 -1.12 8.11
C ASP A 14 -2.70 -0.61 9.41
N THR A 15 -1.57 -1.20 9.83
CA THR A 15 -1.03 -1.00 11.19
C THR A 15 -0.74 0.46 11.51
N LEU A 16 -0.27 1.27 10.56
CA LEU A 16 -0.01 2.70 10.81
C LEU A 16 -1.29 3.50 11.06
N VAL A 17 -2.36 3.16 10.35
CA VAL A 17 -3.69 3.74 10.59
C VAL A 17 -4.16 3.37 11.99
N ARG A 18 -4.07 2.08 12.36
CA ARG A 18 -4.46 1.59 13.69
C ARG A 18 -3.65 2.23 14.81
N ILE A 19 -2.33 2.36 14.66
CA ILE A 19 -1.48 3.06 15.64
C ILE A 19 -1.93 4.52 15.82
N SER A 20 -2.29 5.21 14.73
CA SER A 20 -2.75 6.60 14.83
C SER A 20 -4.10 6.77 15.53
N GLU A 21 -4.96 5.75 15.47
CA GLU A 21 -6.32 5.78 16.01
C GLU A 21 -6.40 5.21 17.43
N GLU A 22 -5.65 4.16 17.72
CA GLU A 22 -5.73 3.37 18.96
C GLU A 22 -4.48 3.54 19.84
N GLY A 23 -3.43 4.17 19.32
CA GLY A 23 -2.12 4.19 19.96
C GLY A 23 -1.37 2.87 19.82
N GLY A 24 -0.14 2.85 20.32
CA GLY A 24 0.79 1.73 20.18
C GLY A 24 2.03 2.10 19.39
N SER A 25 2.80 1.09 19.00
CA SER A 25 3.97 1.23 18.14
C SER A 25 4.26 -0.09 17.41
N LEU A 26 4.69 0.01 16.16
CA LEU A 26 5.25 -1.11 15.43
C LEU A 26 6.53 -1.63 16.09
N GLY A 27 7.37 -0.74 16.64
CA GLY A 27 8.67 -1.12 17.20
C GLY A 27 8.59 -1.81 18.58
N GLY A 28 7.48 -1.63 19.29
CA GLY A 28 7.27 -2.11 20.66
C GLY A 28 6.45 -3.41 20.75
N ASP A 29 5.82 -3.61 21.90
CA ASP A 29 4.80 -4.65 22.13
C ASP A 29 3.44 -3.96 22.14
N SER A 30 2.59 -4.28 21.16
CA SER A 30 1.27 -3.65 20.98
C SER A 30 0.20 -4.74 20.87
N PRO A 31 -0.15 -5.41 21.99
CA PRO A 31 -0.95 -6.63 21.95
C PRO A 31 -2.39 -6.44 21.45
N HIS A 32 -2.90 -5.21 21.47
CA HIS A 32 -4.20 -4.84 20.91
C HIS A 32 -4.20 -4.69 19.38
N LEU A 33 -3.02 -4.56 18.75
CA LEU A 33 -2.86 -4.56 17.30
C LEU A 33 -2.64 -5.99 16.80
N HIS A 34 -2.84 -6.24 15.50
CA HIS A 34 -2.49 -7.53 14.90
C HIS A 34 -0.99 -7.72 14.70
N LEU A 35 -0.23 -6.63 14.52
CA LEU A 35 1.18 -6.65 14.15
C LEU A 35 2.00 -5.73 15.05
N ASP A 36 3.17 -6.23 15.43
CA ASP A 36 4.30 -5.49 15.98
C ASP A 36 5.60 -6.20 15.62
N LEU A 37 6.74 -5.54 15.82
CA LEU A 37 8.03 -6.05 15.41
C LEU A 37 8.41 -7.40 16.09
N PRO A 38 8.15 -7.62 17.38
CA PRO A 38 8.32 -8.94 18.00
C PRO A 38 7.54 -10.04 17.27
N ARG A 39 6.25 -9.83 16.97
CA ARG A 39 5.40 -10.82 16.28
C ARG A 39 5.79 -11.02 14.82
N LEU A 40 6.13 -9.95 14.10
CA LEU A 40 6.65 -10.06 12.72
C LEU A 40 7.88 -10.96 12.67
N LYS A 41 8.83 -10.77 13.60
CA LYS A 41 10.02 -11.62 13.70
C LYS A 41 9.70 -13.06 14.07
N ALA A 42 8.81 -13.27 15.05
CA ALA A 42 8.41 -14.61 15.48
C ALA A 42 7.69 -15.39 14.37
N ALA A 43 6.91 -14.70 13.52
CA ALA A 43 6.19 -15.28 12.40
C ALA A 43 7.05 -15.46 11.13
N GLY A 44 8.31 -15.00 11.12
CA GLY A 44 9.17 -15.05 9.93
C GLY A 44 8.80 -14.04 8.84
N VAL A 45 8.04 -12.99 9.18
CA VAL A 45 7.75 -11.90 8.26
C VAL A 45 8.99 -11.02 8.13
N THR A 46 9.51 -10.96 6.91
CA THR A 46 10.73 -10.24 6.58
C THR A 46 10.47 -8.90 5.91
N LEU A 47 9.35 -8.74 5.20
CA LEU A 47 8.90 -7.45 4.65
C LEU A 47 7.41 -7.29 4.95
N GLN A 48 7.05 -6.11 5.43
CA GLN A 48 5.68 -5.69 5.62
C GLN A 48 5.38 -4.45 4.78
N VAL A 49 4.35 -4.52 3.95
CA VAL A 49 3.75 -3.32 3.36
C VAL A 49 2.75 -2.73 4.37
N LEU A 50 2.93 -1.46 4.72
CA LEU A 50 2.02 -0.73 5.61
C LEU A 50 1.21 0.28 4.79
N ALA A 51 -0.08 0.01 4.68
CA ALA A 51 -1.01 0.79 3.91
C ALA A 51 -1.55 1.98 4.71
N ILE A 52 -1.76 3.10 4.02
CA ILE A 52 -2.38 4.31 4.53
C ILE A 52 -3.66 4.53 3.73
N CYS A 53 -4.77 4.08 4.28
CA CYS A 53 -6.11 4.26 3.70
C CYS A 53 -6.81 5.46 4.34
N ALA A 54 -7.05 6.50 3.55
CA ALA A 54 -7.78 7.68 4.04
C ALA A 54 -9.30 7.49 4.02
N GLY A 55 -9.82 6.57 3.20
CA GLY A 55 -11.25 6.34 3.02
C GLY A 55 -12.04 7.64 2.88
N ASN A 56 -13.07 7.81 3.70
CA ASN A 56 -13.99 8.96 3.63
C ASN A 56 -13.59 10.16 4.53
N ARG A 57 -12.31 10.31 4.87
CA ARG A 57 -11.85 11.40 5.73
C ARG A 57 -12.00 12.76 5.06
N ARG A 58 -12.31 13.79 5.86
CA ARG A 58 -12.53 15.18 5.38
C ARG A 58 -11.27 15.90 4.91
N GLN A 59 -10.10 15.53 5.42
CA GLN A 59 -8.81 16.17 5.11
C GLN A 59 -7.78 15.07 4.80
N PRO A 60 -8.02 14.25 3.76
CA PRO A 60 -7.25 13.03 3.51
C PRO A 60 -5.77 13.33 3.26
N TYR A 61 -5.45 14.45 2.60
CA TYR A 61 -4.08 14.88 2.34
C TYR A 61 -3.30 15.16 3.64
N THR A 62 -3.79 16.08 4.47
CA THR A 62 -3.14 16.45 5.74
C THR A 62 -3.09 15.26 6.69
N TRP A 63 -4.15 14.46 6.73
CA TRP A 63 -4.22 13.27 7.57
C TRP A 63 -3.16 12.24 7.18
N ALA A 64 -3.07 11.87 5.89
CA ALA A 64 -2.08 10.90 5.42
C ALA A 64 -0.64 11.35 5.68
N LYS A 65 -0.35 12.65 5.50
CA LYS A 65 0.96 13.22 5.88
C LYS A 65 1.24 13.10 7.37
N GLY A 66 0.22 13.28 8.21
CA GLY A 66 0.31 13.05 9.66
C GLY A 66 0.68 11.60 10.01
N ILE A 67 0.10 10.62 9.31
CA ILE A 67 0.44 9.19 9.46
C ILE A 67 1.91 8.93 9.08
N ILE A 68 2.36 9.44 7.94
CA ILE A 68 3.75 9.28 7.49
C ILE A 68 4.73 9.93 8.48
N GLU A 69 4.35 11.04 9.09
CA GLU A 69 5.20 11.69 10.09
C GLU A 69 5.20 10.95 11.44
N GLY A 70 4.09 10.30 11.79
CA GLY A 70 4.06 9.30 12.86
C GLY A 70 5.03 8.17 12.61
N TRP A 71 4.99 7.58 11.41
CA TRP A 71 5.92 6.55 10.99
C TRP A 71 7.38 7.02 11.04
N ARG A 72 7.69 8.26 10.62
CA ARG A 72 9.06 8.80 10.67
C ARG A 72 9.60 8.83 12.11
N ARG A 73 8.78 9.19 13.09
CA ARG A 73 9.15 9.14 14.51
C ARG A 73 9.42 7.72 14.95
N GLU A 74 8.50 6.79 14.67
CA GLU A 74 8.67 5.37 15.01
C GLU A 74 9.91 4.75 14.36
N TYR A 75 10.17 5.07 13.08
CA TYR A 75 11.35 4.62 12.37
C TYR A 75 12.64 5.11 13.05
N THR A 76 12.66 6.36 13.49
CA THR A 76 13.79 6.95 14.22
C THR A 76 13.98 6.26 15.59
N GLU A 77 12.89 6.09 16.34
CA GLU A 77 12.87 5.43 17.65
C GLU A 77 13.19 3.93 17.58
N SER A 78 12.98 3.30 16.43
CA SER A 78 13.37 1.91 16.20
C SER A 78 14.88 1.69 16.31
N GLN A 79 15.70 2.75 16.26
CA GLN A 79 17.16 2.70 16.34
C GLN A 79 17.78 1.67 15.38
N GLY A 80 17.23 1.59 14.16
CA GLY A 80 17.71 0.70 13.12
C GLY A 80 17.30 -0.76 13.27
N LYS A 81 16.27 -1.07 14.07
CA LYS A 81 15.67 -2.41 14.16
C LYS A 81 14.88 -2.81 12.92
N VAL A 82 14.47 -1.84 12.10
CA VAL A 82 13.77 -2.03 10.82
C VAL A 82 14.50 -1.29 9.69
N ILE A 83 14.19 -1.63 8.45
CA ILE A 83 14.64 -0.91 7.24
C ILE A 83 13.42 -0.30 6.56
N TRP A 84 13.41 1.02 6.39
CA TRP A 84 12.37 1.69 5.60
C TRP A 84 12.79 1.72 4.12
N ILE A 85 12.11 0.91 3.31
CA ILE A 85 12.42 0.71 1.89
C ILE A 85 11.85 1.88 1.08
N ARG A 86 12.75 2.76 0.63
CA ARG A 86 12.44 3.95 -0.19
C ARG A 86 13.23 3.97 -1.50
N SER A 87 14.04 2.96 -1.76
CA SER A 87 14.89 2.91 -2.95
C SER A 87 15.33 1.47 -3.23
N ALA A 88 15.86 1.26 -4.44
CA ALA A 88 16.50 -0.01 -4.78
C ALA A 88 17.71 -0.32 -3.87
N ALA A 89 18.39 0.71 -3.33
CA ALA A 89 19.50 0.51 -2.39
C ALA A 89 18.99 0.01 -1.02
N ASP A 90 17.90 0.57 -0.51
CA ASP A 90 17.26 0.09 0.72
C ASP A 90 16.77 -1.35 0.53
N PHE A 91 16.17 -1.67 -0.63
CA PHE A 91 15.72 -3.01 -0.96
C PHE A 91 16.88 -4.02 -1.00
N LYS A 92 18.01 -3.67 -1.63
CA LYS A 92 19.23 -4.51 -1.62
C LYS A 92 19.77 -4.71 -0.20
N THR A 93 19.74 -3.67 0.62
CA THR A 93 20.17 -3.74 2.02
C THR A 93 19.26 -4.65 2.83
N TRP A 94 17.94 -4.57 2.62
CA TRP A 94 16.97 -5.48 3.22
C TRP A 94 17.14 -6.92 2.75
N ALA A 95 17.35 -7.14 1.45
CA ALA A 95 17.53 -8.46 0.86
C ALA A 95 18.82 -9.17 1.33
N ALA A 96 19.83 -8.41 1.77
CA ALA A 96 21.02 -8.96 2.44
C ALA A 96 20.71 -9.50 3.86
N GLY A 97 19.52 -9.22 4.39
CA GLY A 97 18.97 -9.81 5.60
C GLY A 97 19.22 -9.02 6.88
N GLY A 98 18.84 -9.64 8.01
CA GLY A 98 19.12 -9.14 9.36
C GLY A 98 18.09 -8.17 9.96
N LYS A 99 17.17 -7.62 9.16
CA LYS A 99 16.14 -6.68 9.63
C LYS A 99 14.82 -6.87 8.88
N VAL A 100 13.72 -6.55 9.55
CA VAL A 100 12.40 -6.46 8.90
C VAL A 100 12.37 -5.20 8.03
N GLY A 101 11.97 -5.37 6.78
CA GLY A 101 11.73 -4.29 5.83
C GLY A 101 10.30 -3.76 5.97
N VAL A 102 10.15 -2.45 5.84
CA VAL A 102 8.86 -1.77 5.79
C VAL A 102 8.78 -0.96 4.51
N LEU A 103 7.71 -1.17 3.75
CA LEU A 103 7.37 -0.38 2.56
C LEU A 103 6.04 0.32 2.83
N LEU A 104 5.95 1.61 2.51
CA LEU A 104 4.69 2.35 2.68
C LEU A 104 3.87 2.36 1.40
N ALA A 105 2.56 2.15 1.54
CA ALA A 105 1.60 2.21 0.46
C ALA A 105 0.50 3.24 0.72
N LEU A 106 -0.02 3.85 -0.34
CA LEU A 106 -1.33 4.50 -0.31
C LEU A 106 -2.39 3.50 -0.77
N GLU A 107 -3.40 3.28 0.04
CA GLU A 107 -4.58 2.50 -0.33
C GLU A 107 -5.71 3.49 -0.65
N GLY A 108 -5.93 3.70 -1.94
CA GLY A 108 -6.76 4.79 -2.43
C GLY A 108 -6.02 6.13 -2.53
N LEU A 109 -6.39 6.89 -3.55
CA LEU A 109 -5.75 8.17 -3.90
C LEU A 109 -6.53 9.38 -3.39
N GLU A 110 -7.40 9.21 -2.42
CA GLU A 110 -8.09 10.31 -1.74
C GLU A 110 -7.11 11.36 -1.19
N PRO A 111 -5.92 11.01 -0.66
CA PRO A 111 -4.93 12.00 -0.23
C PRO A 111 -4.42 12.92 -1.34
N LEU A 112 -4.55 12.56 -2.61
CA LEU A 112 -4.18 13.41 -3.73
C LEU A 112 -5.23 14.49 -3.98
N GLU A 113 -6.46 14.33 -3.48
CA GLU A 113 -7.58 15.27 -3.64
C GLU A 113 -7.81 15.69 -5.11
N GLY A 114 -7.50 14.81 -6.06
CA GLY A 114 -7.61 15.08 -7.50
C GLY A 114 -6.44 15.85 -8.13
N GLU A 115 -5.38 16.14 -7.37
CA GLU A 115 -4.19 16.88 -7.82
C GLU A 115 -3.02 15.91 -8.12
N PRO A 116 -2.66 15.66 -9.40
CA PRO A 116 -1.63 14.69 -9.74
C PRO A 116 -0.24 14.99 -9.18
N ASP A 117 0.13 16.26 -9.08
CA ASP A 117 1.46 16.70 -8.60
C ASP A 117 1.73 16.26 -7.16
N ARG A 118 0.68 15.98 -6.37
CA ARG A 118 0.82 15.45 -5.01
C ARG A 118 1.36 14.02 -4.98
N LEU A 119 1.28 13.28 -6.08
CA LEU A 119 1.90 11.96 -6.18
C LEU A 119 3.42 12.05 -5.95
N GLU A 120 4.08 13.02 -6.58
CA GLU A 120 5.53 13.24 -6.39
C GLU A 120 5.85 13.63 -4.95
N GLU A 121 4.96 14.38 -4.30
CA GLU A 121 5.10 14.72 -2.89
C GLU A 121 5.04 13.46 -2.00
N PHE A 122 4.02 12.61 -2.17
CA PHE A 122 3.91 11.36 -1.40
C PHE A 122 5.07 10.40 -1.69
N PHE A 123 5.56 10.37 -2.92
CA PHE A 123 6.78 9.67 -3.27
C PHE A 123 7.99 10.23 -2.51
N ALA A 124 8.18 11.55 -2.47
CA ALA A 124 9.27 12.17 -1.71
C ALA A 124 9.17 11.89 -0.20
N LEU A 125 7.94 11.77 0.33
CA LEU A 125 7.66 11.41 1.72
C LEU A 125 7.93 9.92 2.03
N GLY A 126 8.09 9.07 1.02
CA GLY A 126 8.52 7.68 1.15
C GLY A 126 7.49 6.62 0.80
N ILE A 127 6.35 6.99 0.20
CA ILE A 127 5.39 6.05 -0.38
C ILE A 127 6.01 5.39 -1.61
N ARG A 128 5.91 4.06 -1.74
CA ARG A 128 6.45 3.30 -2.88
C ARG A 128 5.44 2.40 -3.57
N MET A 129 4.25 2.24 -3.02
CA MET A 129 3.16 1.50 -3.62
C MET A 129 1.87 2.33 -3.56
N LEU A 130 1.00 2.18 -4.55
CA LEU A 130 -0.32 2.79 -4.52
C LEU A 130 -1.37 1.88 -5.13
N SER A 131 -2.58 1.89 -4.57
CA SER A 131 -3.81 1.49 -5.27
C SER A 131 -4.56 2.75 -5.70
N LEU A 132 -5.18 2.72 -6.88
CA LEU A 132 -5.91 3.89 -7.41
C LEU A 132 -7.13 4.23 -6.55
N THR A 133 -7.78 3.21 -5.99
CA THR A 133 -9.02 3.34 -5.21
C THR A 133 -8.94 2.53 -3.93
N TRP A 134 -9.77 2.91 -2.97
CA TRP A 134 -10.37 1.98 -2.00
C TRP A 134 -11.75 1.54 -2.55
N ASP A 135 -12.78 1.44 -1.71
CA ASP A 135 -14.10 0.95 -2.15
C ASP A 135 -14.88 1.92 -3.06
N GLY A 136 -14.66 3.23 -2.93
CA GLY A 136 -15.40 4.26 -3.64
C GLY A 136 -14.85 4.62 -5.01
N ALA A 137 -15.59 5.46 -5.74
CA ALA A 137 -15.04 6.19 -6.89
C ALA A 137 -14.30 7.43 -6.42
N ASN A 138 -13.24 7.78 -7.14
CA ASN A 138 -12.51 9.02 -6.97
C ASN A 138 -12.19 9.62 -8.37
N PRO A 139 -11.50 10.77 -8.46
CA PRO A 139 -11.20 11.39 -9.75
C PRO A 139 -10.40 10.52 -10.74
N PHE A 140 -9.79 9.42 -10.27
CA PHE A 140 -8.87 8.59 -11.04
C PHE A 140 -9.52 7.32 -11.58
N ALA A 141 -10.35 6.64 -10.79
CA ALA A 141 -10.99 5.39 -11.18
C ALA A 141 -12.21 5.08 -10.29
N CYS A 142 -12.88 3.96 -10.59
CA CYS A 142 -13.97 3.41 -9.79
C CYS A 142 -13.51 2.20 -8.97
N GLY A 143 -13.80 2.22 -7.67
CA GLY A 143 -13.57 1.10 -6.76
C GLY A 143 -14.64 0.02 -6.84
N VAL A 144 -14.39 -1.13 -6.23
CA VAL A 144 -15.25 -2.32 -6.28
C VAL A 144 -16.60 -2.11 -5.61
N GLY A 145 -16.71 -1.15 -4.69
CA GLY A 145 -17.93 -0.85 -3.95
C GLY A 145 -18.92 0.04 -4.70
N VAL A 146 -18.58 0.55 -5.89
CA VAL A 146 -19.49 1.45 -6.62
C VAL A 146 -20.58 0.69 -7.36
N PRO A 147 -21.82 1.23 -7.43
CA PRO A 147 -22.91 0.58 -8.15
C PRO A 147 -22.73 0.61 -9.67
N VAL A 148 -21.97 1.58 -10.19
CA VAL A 148 -21.66 1.73 -11.62
C VAL A 148 -20.19 2.05 -11.76
N ASP A 149 -19.42 1.07 -12.25
CA ASP A 149 -18.00 1.23 -12.56
C ASP A 149 -17.85 1.83 -13.96
N SER A 150 -17.48 3.11 -14.02
CA SER A 150 -17.24 3.84 -15.28
C SER A 150 -15.81 3.71 -15.80
N GLY A 151 -14.98 2.87 -15.17
CA GLY A 151 -13.62 2.59 -15.61
C GLY A 151 -12.59 3.65 -15.19
N LEU A 152 -11.44 3.59 -15.87
CA LEU A 152 -10.30 4.47 -15.62
C LEU A 152 -10.48 5.83 -16.30
N THR A 153 -10.36 6.91 -15.53
CA THR A 153 -10.50 8.27 -16.08
C THR A 153 -9.25 8.71 -16.85
N PRO A 154 -9.31 9.79 -17.65
CA PRO A 154 -8.11 10.40 -18.23
C PRO A 154 -7.07 10.81 -17.18
N LEU A 155 -7.53 11.26 -16.00
CA LEU A 155 -6.66 11.62 -14.89
C LEU A 155 -6.01 10.38 -14.28
N GLY A 156 -6.74 9.27 -14.14
CA GLY A 156 -6.18 7.99 -13.71
C GLY A 156 -5.09 7.47 -14.64
N ARG A 157 -5.27 7.62 -15.96
CA ARG A 157 -4.22 7.29 -16.96
C ARG A 157 -2.96 8.14 -16.77
N THR A 158 -3.11 9.41 -16.39
CA THR A 158 -1.98 10.29 -16.08
C THR A 158 -1.26 9.84 -14.82
N ILE A 159 -1.98 9.54 -13.72
CA ILE A 159 -1.39 9.03 -12.49
C ILE A 159 -0.63 7.73 -12.70
N ILE A 160 -1.18 6.78 -13.48
CA ILE A 160 -0.49 5.51 -13.77
C ILE A 160 0.85 5.77 -14.44
N ARG A 161 0.90 6.64 -15.46
CA ARG A 161 2.16 6.98 -16.14
C ARG A 161 3.16 7.61 -15.17
N MET A 162 2.72 8.57 -14.35
CA MET A 162 3.58 9.23 -13.36
C MET A 162 4.12 8.22 -12.33
N ALA A 163 3.27 7.32 -11.84
CA ALA A 163 3.65 6.27 -10.89
C ALA A 163 4.70 5.32 -11.47
N GLU A 164 4.52 4.90 -12.73
CA GLU A 164 5.50 4.07 -13.45
C GLU A 164 6.82 4.81 -13.68
N ASP A 165 6.77 6.08 -14.08
CA ASP A 165 7.96 6.89 -14.32
C ASP A 165 8.75 7.13 -13.01
N LEU A 166 8.06 7.22 -11.88
CA LEU A 166 8.65 7.25 -10.53
C LEU A 166 9.15 5.88 -10.04
N GLY A 167 8.79 4.78 -10.72
CA GLY A 167 9.12 3.41 -10.32
C GLY A 167 8.34 2.92 -9.09
N MET A 168 7.10 3.38 -8.92
CA MET A 168 6.20 2.92 -7.86
C MET A 168 5.52 1.60 -8.22
N PHE A 169 5.22 0.78 -7.22
CA PHE A 169 4.39 -0.40 -7.39
C PHE A 169 2.92 0.00 -7.56
N LEU A 170 2.27 -0.52 -8.60
CA LEU A 170 0.84 -0.36 -8.84
C LEU A 170 0.08 -1.57 -8.30
N ASP A 171 -0.75 -1.34 -7.30
CA ASP A 171 -1.65 -2.31 -6.69
C ASP A 171 -3.06 -2.17 -7.26
N LEU A 172 -3.63 -3.28 -7.72
CA LEU A 172 -4.95 -3.35 -8.34
C LEU A 172 -6.03 -3.83 -7.36
N SER A 173 -5.69 -4.03 -6.09
CA SER A 173 -6.68 -4.28 -5.03
C SER A 173 -7.71 -3.15 -5.00
N HIS A 174 -8.94 -3.47 -4.59
CA HIS A 174 -10.10 -2.58 -4.57
C HIS A 174 -10.60 -2.01 -5.90
N LEU A 175 -9.92 -2.18 -7.04
CA LEU A 175 -10.45 -1.68 -8.31
C LEU A 175 -11.76 -2.35 -8.70
N GLY A 176 -12.67 -1.56 -9.27
CA GLY A 176 -13.82 -2.08 -10.02
C GLY A 176 -13.37 -2.90 -11.24
N ARG A 177 -14.26 -3.75 -11.75
CA ARG A 177 -13.95 -4.68 -12.85
C ARG A 177 -13.56 -3.99 -14.16
N GLU A 178 -14.28 -2.96 -14.57
CA GLU A 178 -13.97 -2.20 -15.78
C GLU A 178 -12.74 -1.32 -15.56
N SER A 179 -12.61 -0.72 -14.37
CA SER A 179 -11.40 0.01 -13.99
C SER A 179 -10.15 -0.89 -14.04
N PHE A 180 -10.22 -2.11 -13.52
CA PHE A 180 -9.15 -3.11 -13.61
C PHE A 180 -8.76 -3.40 -15.06
N LYS A 181 -9.73 -3.67 -15.94
CA LYS A 181 -9.47 -3.95 -17.37
C LYS A 181 -8.79 -2.76 -18.05
N ASP A 182 -9.27 -1.55 -17.80
CA ASP A 182 -8.69 -0.35 -18.36
C ASP A 182 -7.25 -0.12 -17.90
N VAL A 183 -6.95 -0.36 -16.62
CA VAL A 183 -5.59 -0.31 -16.09
C VAL A 183 -4.71 -1.33 -16.79
N MET A 184 -5.14 -2.59 -16.88
CA MET A 184 -4.39 -3.64 -17.59
C MET A 184 -4.14 -3.33 -19.07
N ALA A 185 -5.00 -2.53 -19.71
CA ALA A 185 -4.82 -2.11 -21.09
C ALA A 185 -3.78 -0.99 -21.28
N VAL A 186 -3.36 -0.29 -20.21
CA VAL A 186 -2.43 0.85 -20.30
C VAL A 186 -1.13 0.70 -19.54
N VAL A 187 -1.06 -0.18 -18.54
CA VAL A 187 0.18 -0.42 -17.79
C VAL A 187 1.28 -0.96 -18.69
N ARG A 188 2.49 -0.46 -18.49
CA ARG A 188 3.72 -0.84 -19.19
C ARG A 188 4.56 -1.81 -18.35
N GLY A 189 4.41 -1.76 -17.03
CA GLY A 189 5.16 -2.57 -16.07
C GLY A 189 4.36 -3.67 -15.39
N PRO A 190 4.99 -4.47 -14.51
CA PRO A 190 4.29 -5.40 -13.65
C PRO A 190 3.38 -4.65 -12.67
N VAL A 191 2.25 -5.28 -12.37
CA VAL A 191 1.28 -4.83 -11.36
C VAL A 191 1.18 -5.89 -10.26
N CYS A 192 0.70 -5.52 -9.09
CA CYS A 192 0.37 -6.45 -8.01
C CYS A 192 -1.12 -6.39 -7.65
N VAL A 193 -1.60 -7.43 -6.99
CA VAL A 193 -2.85 -7.42 -6.23
C VAL A 193 -2.42 -7.79 -4.82
N SER A 194 -2.24 -6.78 -3.97
CA SER A 194 -1.65 -6.97 -2.64
C SER A 194 -2.54 -7.75 -1.68
N HIS A 195 -3.87 -7.59 -1.81
CA HIS A 195 -4.84 -8.30 -0.98
C HIS A 195 -6.16 -8.53 -1.74
N ALA A 196 -6.32 -9.71 -2.30
CA ALA A 196 -7.60 -10.18 -2.82
C ALA A 196 -7.63 -11.70 -2.77
N ASN A 197 -8.84 -12.26 -2.88
CA ASN A 197 -9.04 -13.70 -2.99
C ASN A 197 -9.66 -14.04 -4.34
N VAL A 198 -9.67 -15.33 -4.65
CA VAL A 198 -10.27 -15.86 -5.87
C VAL A 198 -11.78 -15.78 -5.78
N MET A 199 -12.44 -15.11 -6.73
CA MET A 199 -13.88 -15.28 -6.90
C MET A 199 -14.16 -16.72 -7.34
N PRO A 200 -15.13 -17.44 -6.73
CA PRO A 200 -15.52 -18.75 -7.20
C PRO A 200 -15.86 -18.68 -8.70
N SER A 201 -15.33 -19.61 -9.49
CA SER A 201 -15.44 -19.61 -10.94
C SER A 201 -16.85 -19.24 -11.41
N ILE A 202 -16.99 -18.19 -12.21
CA ILE A 202 -18.17 -18.01 -13.05
C ILE A 202 -18.14 -19.20 -14.01
N THR A 203 -19.08 -20.13 -13.85
CA THR A 203 -19.37 -21.13 -14.89
C THR A 203 -19.54 -20.37 -16.19
N THR A 204 -18.60 -20.54 -17.11
CA THR A 204 -18.67 -20.00 -18.47
C THR A 204 -19.88 -20.61 -19.17
N GLY A 205 -21.03 -19.97 -19.03
CA GLY A 205 -22.18 -20.20 -19.88
C GLY A 205 -21.99 -19.44 -21.19
N GLY A 206 -21.60 -20.16 -22.23
CA GLY A 206 -21.76 -19.74 -23.63
C GLY A 206 -20.55 -19.06 -24.26
N ILE A 207 -19.73 -19.85 -24.94
CA ILE A 207 -19.17 -19.47 -26.25
C ILE A 207 -20.17 -19.96 -27.29
#